data_AF-X6CL58-F1
#
_entry.id   AF-X6CL58-F1
#
_cell.length_a   1.000
_cell.length_b   1.000
_cell.length_c   1.000
_cell.angle_alpha   90.00
_cell.angle_beta   90.00
_cell.angle_gamma   90.00
#
_symmetry.space_group_name_H-M   'P 1'
#
loop_
_entity.id
_entity.type
_entity.pdbx_description
1 polymer ?
#
loop_
_entity_poly.entity_id
_entity_poly.type
_entity_poly.pdbx_seq_one_letter_code
_entity_poly.pdbx_strand_id
1 'polypeptide(L)'
;MAPVVPPDPQSAADYDDRTTAAVKSVLLEIGQILGSFKGKFAVIGGAVPWLLLENEEMPHVGTLDVDLGLDTEALGDGEYARLVEALMVSMITESGPHIFAQKGV
;
A
#
# COMPACT_ATOMS: atom_id res chain seq x y z
N MET A 1 27.81 3.92 -8.80
CA MET A 1 27.12 2.66 -9.17
C MET A 1 25.64 2.89 -8.95
N ALA A 2 24.79 2.63 -9.94
CA ALA A 2 23.35 2.75 -9.75
C ALA A 2 22.88 1.74 -8.70
N PRO A 3 21.94 2.08 -7.81
CA PRO A 3 21.40 1.13 -6.84
C PRO A 3 20.75 -0.04 -7.61
N VAL A 4 21.15 -1.26 -7.27
CA VAL A 4 20.52 -2.47 -7.79
C VAL A 4 19.21 -2.63 -7.02
N VAL A 5 18.08 -2.44 -7.70
CA VAL A 5 16.77 -2.75 -7.14
C VAL A 5 16.68 -4.28 -7.03
N PRO A 6 16.34 -4.84 -5.85
CA PRO A 6 16.12 -6.26 -5.71
C PRO A 6 15.03 -6.74 -6.70
N PRO A 7 15.16 -7.93 -7.28
CA PRO A 7 14.12 -8.50 -8.13
C PRO A 7 12.85 -8.77 -7.31
N ASP A 8 11.69 -8.71 -7.97
CA ASP A 8 10.41 -9.02 -7.32
C ASP A 8 10.41 -10.47 -6.80
N PRO A 9 9.84 -10.73 -5.59
CA PRO A 9 9.69 -12.06 -5.03
C PRO A 9 9.00 -13.02 -6.00
N GLN A 10 9.63 -14.18 -6.26
CA GLN A 10 9.07 -15.21 -7.15
C GLN A 10 8.46 -16.37 -6.36
N SER A 11 8.77 -16.47 -5.07
CA SER A 11 8.29 -17.47 -4.14
C SER A 11 8.06 -16.87 -2.75
N ALA A 12 7.34 -17.59 -1.89
CA ALA A 12 7.09 -17.14 -0.52
C ALA A 12 8.40 -16.91 0.28
N ALA A 13 9.45 -17.69 0.00
CA ALA A 13 10.74 -17.56 0.67
C ALA A 13 11.54 -16.30 0.27
N ASP A 14 11.12 -15.62 -0.79
CA ASP A 14 11.77 -14.40 -1.27
C ASP A 14 11.22 -13.15 -0.55
N TYR A 15 10.17 -13.28 0.26
CA TYR A 15 9.70 -12.20 1.14
C TYR A 15 10.53 -12.17 2.42
N ASP A 16 11.13 -11.02 2.68
CA ASP A 16 11.85 -10.75 3.93
C ASP A 16 10.89 -10.19 5.00
N ASP A 17 10.96 -10.74 6.21
CA ASP A 17 10.12 -10.35 7.36
C ASP A 17 10.20 -8.86 7.66
N ARG A 18 11.39 -8.26 7.52
CA ARG A 18 11.58 -6.83 7.75
C ARG A 18 10.79 -6.00 6.75
N THR A 19 10.75 -6.42 5.49
CA THR A 19 10.04 -5.69 4.43
C THR A 19 8.53 -5.81 4.61
N THR A 20 8.07 -7.02 4.95
CA THR A 20 6.70 -7.31 5.37
C THR A 20 6.24 -6.44 6.55
N ALA A 21 7.06 -6.29 7.59
CA ALA A 21 6.74 -5.44 8.74
C ALA A 21 6.71 -3.93 8.38
N ALA A 22 7.57 -3.50 7.46
CA ALA A 22 7.54 -2.13 6.94
C ALA A 22 6.22 -1.85 6.23
N VAL A 23 5.73 -2.76 5.38
CA VAL A 23 4.43 -2.59 4.69
C VAL A 23 3.26 -2.50 5.69
N LYS A 24 3.27 -3.31 6.76
CA LYS A 24 2.27 -3.17 7.83
C LYS A 24 2.31 -1.79 8.51
N SER A 25 3.50 -1.23 8.68
CA SER A 25 3.66 0.12 9.24
C SER A 25 3.12 1.19 8.27
N VAL A 26 3.40 1.06 6.97
CA VAL A 26 2.82 1.93 5.95
C VAL A 26 1.29 1.85 5.94
N LEU A 27 0.72 0.65 6.02
CA LEU A 27 -0.75 0.46 6.11
C LEU A 27 -1.37 1.22 7.28
N LEU A 28 -0.71 1.25 8.45
CA LEU A 28 -1.17 2.01 9.61
C LEU A 28 -1.09 3.52 9.38
N GLU A 29 0.01 4.00 8.81
CA GLU A 29 0.22 5.42 8.52
C GLU A 29 -0.80 5.94 7.50
N ILE A 30 -0.88 5.29 6.32
CA ILE A 30 -1.82 5.70 5.28
C ILE A 30 -3.26 5.52 5.72
N GLY A 31 -3.55 4.56 6.62
CA GLY A 31 -4.88 4.37 7.20
C GLY A 31 -5.42 5.63 7.87
N GLN A 32 -4.56 6.46 8.47
CA GLN A 32 -4.96 7.74 9.07
C GLN A 32 -5.36 8.76 8.00
N ILE A 33 -4.63 8.82 6.88
CA ILE A 33 -4.93 9.69 5.74
C ILE A 33 -6.24 9.27 5.08
N LEU A 34 -6.35 7.96 4.80
CA LEU A 34 -7.46 7.33 4.11
C LEU A 34 -8.77 7.43 4.91
N GLY A 35 -8.71 7.66 6.23
CA GLY A 35 -9.89 7.91 7.06
C GLY A 35 -10.80 9.02 6.52
N SER A 36 -10.23 10.06 5.90
CA SER A 36 -10.99 11.17 5.29
C SER A 36 -11.71 10.77 3.99
N PHE A 37 -11.35 9.64 3.39
CA PHE A 37 -11.86 9.12 2.13
C PHE A 37 -12.67 7.82 2.31
N LYS A 38 -13.14 7.54 3.53
CA LYS A 38 -13.88 6.32 3.86
C LYS A 38 -15.06 6.11 2.91
N GLY A 39 -15.17 4.89 2.39
CA GLY A 39 -16.23 4.51 1.44
C GLY A 39 -15.90 4.84 -0.02
N LYS A 40 -14.76 5.49 -0.28
CA LYS A 40 -14.30 5.84 -1.63
C LYS A 40 -13.14 4.98 -2.14
N PHE A 41 -12.69 4.02 -1.34
CA PHE A 41 -11.60 3.10 -1.68
C PHE A 41 -11.79 1.75 -0.98
N ALA A 42 -11.05 0.74 -1.44
CA ALA A 42 -10.85 -0.53 -0.76
C ALA A 42 -9.36 -0.92 -0.83
N VAL A 43 -8.82 -1.51 0.23
CA VAL A 43 -7.51 -2.18 0.16
C VAL A 43 -7.71 -3.47 -0.64
N ILE A 44 -6.85 -3.69 -1.64
CA ILE A 44 -6.85 -4.89 -2.49
C ILE A 44 -5.46 -5.53 -2.49
N GLY A 45 -5.30 -6.64 -3.20
CA GLY A 45 -4.00 -7.28 -3.38
C GLY A 45 -3.47 -8.01 -2.14
N GLY A 46 -2.15 -8.10 -2.02
CA GLY A 46 -1.46 -8.94 -1.04
C GLY A 46 -1.60 -8.48 0.41
N ALA A 47 -2.01 -7.24 0.67
CA ALA A 47 -2.25 -6.75 2.03
C ALA A 47 -3.57 -7.28 2.63
N VAL A 48 -4.54 -7.69 1.79
CA VAL A 48 -5.89 -8.06 2.25
C VAL A 48 -5.91 -9.20 3.27
N PRO A 49 -5.17 -10.31 3.09
CA PRO A 49 -5.18 -11.38 4.08
C PRO A 49 -4.71 -10.93 5.46
N TRP A 50 -3.75 -9.99 5.58
CA TRP A 50 -3.37 -9.45 6.90
C TRP A 50 -4.49 -8.69 7.60
N LEU A 51 -5.40 -8.06 6.86
CA LEU A 51 -6.50 -7.28 7.43
C LEU A 51 -7.70 -8.13 7.82
N LEU A 52 -7.85 -9.31 7.20
CA LEU A 52 -9.05 -10.16 7.35
C LEU A 52 -8.77 -11.48 8.08
N LEU A 53 -7.54 -11.98 8.03
CA LEU A 53 -7.17 -13.32 8.49
C LEU A 53 -5.92 -13.23 9.38
N GLU A 54 -6.15 -12.96 10.67
CA GLU A 54 -5.11 -13.12 11.69
C GLU A 54 -5.09 -14.59 12.14
N ASN A 55 -4.22 -15.39 11.54
CA ASN A 55 -4.04 -16.81 11.87
C ASN A 55 -2.56 -17.14 12.08
N GLU A 56 -2.18 -17.46 13.30
CA GLU A 56 -0.80 -17.80 13.68
C GLU A 56 -0.34 -19.13 13.07
N GLU A 57 -1.24 -20.07 12.77
CA GLU A 57 -0.91 -21.36 12.16
C GLU A 57 -0.68 -21.25 10.63
N MET A 58 -1.23 -20.20 10.02
CA MET A 58 -1.07 -19.91 8.59
C MET A 58 -0.65 -18.44 8.40
N PRO A 59 0.58 -18.09 8.79
CA PRO A 59 1.07 -16.73 8.66
C PRO A 59 1.09 -16.33 7.19
N HIS A 60 0.58 -15.14 6.90
CA HIS A 60 0.61 -14.60 5.56
C HIS A 60 2.05 -14.34 5.10
N VAL A 61 2.36 -14.75 3.87
CA VAL A 61 3.72 -14.86 3.33
C VAL A 61 4.46 -13.53 3.18
N GLY A 62 3.74 -12.41 3.04
CA GLY A 62 4.33 -11.11 2.78
C GLY A 62 3.74 -10.41 1.56
N THR A 63 3.97 -9.11 1.50
CA THR A 63 3.75 -8.25 0.32
C THR A 63 4.75 -7.10 0.40
N LEU A 64 5.05 -6.47 -0.74
CA LEU A 64 6.00 -5.35 -0.84
C LEU A 64 5.30 -4.00 -1.01
N ASP A 65 4.04 -4.01 -1.40
CA ASP A 65 3.26 -2.85 -1.80
C ASP A 65 1.87 -2.85 -1.14
N VAL A 66 1.21 -1.70 -1.22
CA VAL A 66 -0.19 -1.55 -0.83
C VAL A 66 -0.97 -1.11 -2.05
N ASP A 67 -1.92 -1.93 -2.46
CA ASP A 67 -2.82 -1.64 -3.56
C ASP A 67 -4.16 -1.09 -3.05
N LEU A 68 -4.65 -0.04 -3.69
CA LEU A 68 -5.96 0.55 -3.42
C LEU A 68 -6.84 0.47 -4.68
N GLY A 69 -8.00 -0.17 -4.54
CA GLY A 69 -9.10 0.01 -5.48
C GLY A 69 -9.83 1.32 -5.16
N LEU A 70 -10.07 2.16 -6.15
CA LEU A 70 -10.67 3.48 -5.96
C LEU A 70 -12.06 3.55 -6.61
N ASP A 71 -13.01 4.12 -5.90
CA ASP A 71 -14.34 4.45 -6.45
C ASP A 71 -14.23 5.79 -7.19
N THR A 72 -14.23 5.73 -8.52
CA THR A 72 -14.05 6.90 -9.37
C THR A 72 -15.23 7.87 -9.32
N GLU A 73 -16.44 7.39 -9.08
CA GLU A 73 -17.64 8.23 -8.96
C GLU A 73 -17.62 8.97 -7.61
N ALA A 74 -17.32 8.26 -6.52
CA ALA A 74 -17.26 8.85 -5.19
C ALA A 74 -16.06 9.79 -4.98
N LEU A 75 -14.98 9.63 -5.77
CA LEU A 75 -13.81 10.52 -5.82
C LEU A 75 -13.92 11.64 -6.86
N GLY A 76 -15.15 11.96 -7.30
CA GLY A 76 -15.44 13.14 -8.13
C GLY A 76 -15.08 14.47 -7.46
N ASP A 77 -15.35 15.57 -8.18
CA ASP A 77 -15.22 16.96 -7.66
C ASP A 77 -13.83 17.30 -7.06
N GLY A 78 -12.78 16.71 -7.63
CA GLY A 78 -11.38 16.95 -7.23
C GLY A 78 -10.92 16.15 -6.00
N GLU A 79 -11.76 15.27 -5.46
CA GLU A 79 -11.41 14.44 -4.31
C GLU A 79 -10.31 13.43 -4.62
N TYR A 80 -10.24 12.91 -5.85
CA TYR A 80 -9.09 12.11 -6.30
C TYR A 80 -7.76 12.88 -6.17
N ALA A 81 -7.73 14.15 -6.60
CA ALA A 81 -6.52 14.96 -6.52
C ALA A 81 -6.13 15.22 -5.06
N ARG A 82 -7.11 15.47 -4.18
CA ARG A 82 -6.86 15.61 -2.73
C ARG A 82 -6.33 14.32 -2.10
N LEU A 83 -6.86 13.17 -2.49
CA LEU A 83 -6.36 11.87 -2.03
C LEU A 83 -4.89 11.70 -2.40
N VAL A 84 -4.54 11.95 -3.67
CA VAL A 84 -3.15 11.85 -4.16
C VAL A 84 -2.25 12.83 -3.43
N GLU A 85 -2.66 14.09 -3.28
CA GLU A 85 -1.89 15.11 -2.56
C GLU A 85 -1.64 14.71 -1.10
N ALA A 86 -2.67 14.23 -0.40
CA ALA A 86 -2.55 13.81 0.99
C ALA A 86 -1.58 12.63 1.15
N LEU A 87 -1.62 11.65 0.24
CA LEU A 87 -0.68 10.53 0.24
C LEU A 87 0.75 10.99 -0.08
N MET A 88 0.94 11.89 -1.05
CA MET A 88 2.25 12.43 -1.41
C MET A 88 2.91 13.19 -0.26
N VAL A 89 2.16 14.03 0.46
CA VAL A 89 2.69 14.79 1.60
C VAL A 89 3.19 13.86 2.71
N SER A 90 2.46 12.80 3.03
CA SER A 90 2.89 11.84 4.06
C SER A 90 4.14 11.08 3.63
N MET A 91 4.13 10.53 2.42
CA MET A 91 5.21 9.64 1.95
C MET A 91 6.52 10.37 1.64
N ILE A 92 6.48 11.67 1.31
CA ILE A 92 7.71 12.49 1.16
C ILE A 92 8.37 12.77 2.51
N THR A 93 7.60 12.83 3.59
CA THR A 93 8.10 13.26 4.91
C THR A 93 8.82 12.13 5.66
N GLU A 94 8.48 10.86 5.41
CA GLU A 94 8.98 9.71 6.19
C GLU A 94 9.97 8.80 5.43
N SER A 95 9.97 8.72 4.09
CA SER A 95 10.71 7.62 3.40
C SER A 95 11.37 7.90 2.02
N GLY A 96 11.41 9.14 1.54
CA GLY A 96 12.03 9.46 0.24
C GLY A 96 11.12 9.11 -0.96
N PRO A 97 11.55 9.33 -2.22
CA PRO A 97 10.64 9.33 -3.36
C PRO A 97 10.16 7.90 -3.70
N HIS A 98 8.95 7.54 -3.25
CA HIS A 98 8.24 6.36 -3.70
C HIS A 98 7.44 6.68 -4.98
N ILE A 99 7.56 5.82 -5.99
CA ILE A 99 6.90 5.99 -7.30
C ILE A 99 5.46 5.46 -7.20
N PHE A 100 4.48 6.34 -7.38
CA PHE A 100 3.10 5.94 -7.60
C PHE A 100 2.93 5.43 -9.03
N ALA A 101 2.55 4.16 -9.19
CA ALA A 101 2.22 3.58 -10.49
C ALA A 101 0.71 3.27 -10.54
N GLN A 102 -0.02 3.99 -11.40
CA GLN A 102 -1.39 3.63 -11.72
C GLN A 102 -1.37 2.45 -12.69
N LYS A 103 -1.77 1.25 -12.25
CA LYS A 103 -2.06 0.15 -13.17
C LYS A 103 -3.40 0.45 -13.86
N GLY A 104 -3.32 0.84 -15.14
CA GLY A 104 -4.50 1.01 -15.98
C GLY A 104 -5.24 -0.31 -16.16
N VAL A 105 -6.57 -0.24 -16.11
CA VAL A 105 -7.48 -1.35 -16.46
C VAL A 105 -7.47 -1.57 -17.97
#